data_AF-A0A093F513-F1
#
_entry.id   AF-A0A093F513-F1
#
_cell.length_a   1.000
_cell.length_b   1.000
_cell.length_c   1.000
_cell.angle_alpha   90.00
_cell.angle_beta   90.00
_cell.angle_gamma   90.00
#
_symmetry.space_group_name_H-M   'P 1'
#
loop_
_entity.id
_entity.type
_entity.pdbx_description
1 polymer ?
#
loop_
_entity_poly.entity_id
_entity_poly.type
_entity_poly.pdbx_seq_one_letter_code
_entity_poly.pdbx_strand_id
1 'polypeptide(L)'
;VVVEDQPDVSAVLSAYNQQGDPTLYEEYYSGLKHFIECSLDCHRAELSQLFYPLFVHMYLELVYNQHESEAKSFFERFHGDQECYYQDDLRVLSSLTKKEHMKGNETMLDFRTSKFVLRISRDSYQLLKRHLQEKQNNQIWNIVQEHLYIDIFDGMPRSKQQIDAMVGSLAGEAKREANKAKVFFGLLKEPEFDVPLDDEDEEGENEEGKPKKKKPKKDSVGSKSKKQDPNAPPQNRIPLPELKDSDKLDKVMNMKEAARRVRLGPECLPSICFYTFLNAYQGLTAVDITDDSSMIVGGFADSTVRVWSVTPKKLRSVKTAADLSLIDKESDDVLERIMDEKTASELKILYGHSGPVYGTSFSPDRNYLLSCSEDGTVRLWSLQTFTCLVGYKGHNYPVWDTQFSPYGYYFVSGGHDRVARLWATDHYQPLRIFAGHLADVTCTRFHPNSNYIATGSADRTIRLWDVLNGNCVRIFTGHKGPIHSLAFSPNGRFLATGATDGRVLLWDIGHGLMVGELKGHTDTIYALRFSRDGEILASGSMDNTVRLWDAVKAFEDLETDDFTTATGHINLPENSQDLLLGTYMTKSTPVVHLHFTRRNLLLAAGAYSSQ
;
A
#
# COMPACT_ATOMS: atom_id res chain seq x y z
N VAL A 1 32.15 -48.85 15.08
CA VAL A 1 31.34 -48.71 16.31
C VAL A 1 31.27 -47.23 16.63
N VAL A 2 30.22 -46.56 16.14
CA VAL A 2 29.31 -45.67 16.88
C VAL A 2 28.14 -45.51 15.90
N VAL A 3 27.01 -46.11 16.24
CA VAL A 3 25.73 -45.94 15.56
C VAL A 3 25.10 -44.76 16.31
N GLU A 4 24.99 -43.60 15.66
CA GLU A 4 24.18 -42.50 16.18
C GLU A 4 22.74 -42.73 15.75
N ASP A 5 21.87 -42.78 16.76
CA ASP A 5 20.43 -42.98 16.68
C ASP A 5 19.79 -42.02 15.68
N GLN A 6 19.37 -42.55 14.52
CA GLN A 6 18.37 -41.87 13.70
C GLN A 6 17.07 -41.85 14.51
N PRO A 7 16.40 -40.70 14.68
CA PRO A 7 15.08 -40.67 15.29
C PRO A 7 14.17 -41.52 14.40
N ASP A 8 13.55 -42.51 15.03
CA ASP A 8 12.69 -43.49 14.40
C ASP A 8 11.58 -42.76 13.62
N VAL A 9 11.72 -42.72 12.29
CA VAL A 9 10.80 -42.04 11.38
C VAL A 9 9.39 -42.64 11.51
N SER A 10 9.30 -43.90 11.97
CA SER A 10 8.03 -44.55 12.31
C SER A 10 7.40 -43.99 13.59
N ALA A 11 8.20 -43.58 14.58
CA ALA A 11 7.72 -42.92 15.80
C ALA A 11 7.23 -41.49 15.52
N VAL A 12 7.93 -40.75 14.65
CA VAL A 12 7.48 -39.42 14.19
C VAL A 12 6.21 -39.53 13.35
N LEU A 13 6.13 -40.50 12.44
CA LEU A 13 4.90 -40.75 11.66
C LEU A 13 3.75 -41.30 12.53
N SER A 14 4.04 -42.03 13.60
CA SER A 14 3.01 -42.49 14.55
C SER A 14 2.48 -41.37 15.46
N ALA A 15 3.29 -40.34 15.71
CA ALA A 15 2.85 -39.10 16.35
C ALA A 15 2.02 -38.22 15.39
N TYR A 16 2.10 -38.47 14.08
CA TYR A 16 1.32 -37.83 13.02
C TYR A 16 -0.06 -38.48 12.79
N ASN A 17 -0.44 -39.51 13.56
CA ASN A 17 -1.84 -39.89 13.63
C ASN A 17 -2.60 -38.79 14.37
N GLN A 18 -3.29 -37.95 13.62
CA GLN A 18 -4.26 -36.98 14.12
C GLN A 18 -5.23 -37.68 15.08
N GLN A 19 -4.98 -37.52 16.38
CA GLN A 19 -5.61 -38.29 17.47
C GLN A 19 -7.07 -37.90 17.77
N GLY A 20 -7.71 -37.12 16.89
CA GLY A 20 -9.11 -36.76 17.04
C GLY A 20 -9.99 -37.69 16.22
N ASP A 21 -10.98 -38.32 16.85
CA ASP A 21 -12.09 -38.94 16.13
C ASP A 21 -12.81 -37.86 15.30
N PRO A 22 -12.87 -37.96 13.96
CA PRO A 22 -13.45 -36.94 13.10
C PRO A 22 -14.92 -36.65 13.41
N THR A 23 -15.64 -37.63 13.97
CA THR A 23 -17.06 -37.46 14.34
C THR A 23 -17.26 -36.56 15.56
N LEU A 24 -16.26 -36.47 16.44
CA LEU A 24 -16.31 -35.67 17.66
C LEU A 24 -15.92 -34.21 17.45
N TYR A 25 -15.46 -33.82 16.25
CA TYR A 25 -15.06 -32.44 15.94
C TYR A 25 -16.21 -31.45 16.14
N GLU A 26 -17.44 -31.84 15.79
CA GLU A 26 -18.63 -31.02 16.02
C GLU A 26 -18.90 -30.80 17.52
N GLU A 27 -18.70 -31.83 18.34
CA GLU A 27 -18.88 -31.77 19.79
C GLU A 27 -17.80 -30.93 20.45
N TYR A 28 -16.53 -31.09 20.04
CA TYR A 28 -15.42 -30.29 20.54
C TYR A 28 -15.61 -28.80 20.24
N TYR A 29 -16.00 -28.46 19.01
CA TYR A 29 -16.28 -27.07 18.64
C TYR A 29 -17.51 -26.52 19.38
N SER A 30 -18.58 -27.32 19.52
CA SER A 30 -19.77 -26.93 20.29
C SER A 30 -19.45 -26.68 21.77
N GLY A 31 -18.61 -27.52 22.38
CA GLY A 31 -18.18 -27.38 23.77
C GLY A 31 -17.40 -26.08 24.00
N LEU A 32 -16.44 -25.79 23.12
CA LEU A 32 -15.70 -24.53 23.17
C LEU A 32 -16.62 -23.31 22.91
N LYS A 33 -17.53 -23.42 21.93
CA LYS A 33 -18.50 -22.37 21.63
C LYS A 33 -19.37 -22.04 22.84
N HIS A 34 -19.92 -23.06 23.49
CA HIS A 34 -20.71 -22.88 24.69
C HIS A 34 -19.92 -22.19 25.82
N PHE A 35 -18.65 -22.59 26.03
CA PHE A 35 -17.77 -21.94 27.01
C PHE A 35 -17.55 -20.44 26.71
N ILE A 36 -17.30 -20.10 25.45
CA ILE A 36 -17.08 -18.70 25.03
C ILE A 36 -18.37 -17.89 25.21
N GLU A 37 -19.53 -18.44 24.86
CA GLU A 37 -20.83 -17.76 25.01
C GLU A 37 -21.23 -17.55 26.48
N CYS A 38 -20.84 -18.47 27.37
CA CYS A 38 -21.06 -18.35 28.82
C CYS A 38 -20.03 -17.46 29.54
N SER A 39 -18.97 -17.02 28.85
CA SER A 39 -17.98 -16.11 29.42
C SER A 39 -18.53 -14.69 29.55
N LEU A 40 -17.96 -13.90 30.47
CA LEU A 40 -18.31 -12.48 30.63
C LEU A 40 -18.10 -11.70 29.33
N ASP A 41 -18.91 -10.66 29.09
CA ASP A 41 -18.91 -9.89 27.83
C ASP A 41 -17.52 -9.37 27.41
N CYS A 42 -16.71 -8.91 28.38
CA CYS A 42 -15.35 -8.44 28.11
C CYS A 42 -14.42 -9.55 27.59
N HIS A 43 -14.48 -10.74 28.18
CA HIS A 43 -13.69 -11.89 27.75
C HIS A 43 -14.27 -12.54 26.50
N ARG A 44 -15.60 -12.57 26.37
CA ARG A 44 -16.31 -13.09 25.21
C ARG A 44 -15.90 -12.34 23.94
N ALA A 45 -15.76 -11.02 24.00
CA ALA A 45 -15.27 -10.22 22.88
C ALA A 45 -13.90 -10.71 22.38
N GLU A 46 -12.95 -10.94 23.29
CA GLU A 46 -11.61 -11.44 22.91
C GLU A 46 -11.62 -12.90 22.46
N LEU A 47 -12.30 -13.77 23.20
CA LEU A 47 -12.32 -15.20 22.92
C LEU A 47 -13.10 -15.55 21.65
N SER A 48 -14.04 -14.70 21.22
CA SER A 48 -14.75 -14.87 19.94
C SER A 48 -13.81 -14.89 18.73
N GLN A 49 -12.61 -14.31 18.83
CA GLN A 49 -11.61 -14.36 17.76
C GLN A 49 -11.11 -15.79 17.47
N LEU A 50 -11.32 -16.74 18.38
CA LEU A 50 -10.95 -18.14 18.18
C LEU A 50 -11.87 -18.87 17.20
N PHE A 51 -13.12 -18.39 17.00
CA PHE A 51 -14.11 -19.09 16.19
C PHE A 51 -13.65 -19.32 14.76
N TYR A 52 -13.25 -18.25 14.08
CA TYR A 52 -12.84 -18.33 12.68
C TYR A 52 -11.61 -19.23 12.45
N PRO A 53 -10.44 -18.99 13.09
CA PRO A 53 -9.26 -19.79 12.79
C PRO A 53 -9.43 -21.25 13.20
N LEU A 54 -10.10 -21.54 14.33
CA LEU A 54 -10.37 -22.94 14.71
C LEU A 54 -11.32 -23.62 13.72
N PHE A 55 -12.40 -22.94 13.33
CA PHE A 55 -13.33 -23.45 12.32
C PHE A 55 -12.61 -23.79 11.01
N VAL A 56 -11.76 -22.90 10.51
CA VAL A 56 -11.05 -23.13 9.24
C VAL A 56 -9.99 -24.23 9.38
N HIS A 57 -9.19 -24.24 10.46
CA HIS A 57 -8.20 -25.30 10.66
C HIS A 57 -8.83 -26.69 10.82
N MET A 58 -9.91 -26.81 11.60
CA MET A 58 -10.66 -28.05 11.78
C MET A 58 -11.31 -28.52 10.47
N TYR A 59 -11.92 -27.60 9.72
CA TYR A 59 -12.50 -27.92 8.41
C TYR A 59 -11.45 -28.41 7.40
N LEU A 60 -10.34 -27.68 7.28
CA LEU A 60 -9.23 -28.06 6.40
C LEU A 60 -8.59 -29.39 6.79
N GLU A 61 -8.58 -29.72 8.08
CA GLU A 61 -8.11 -31.02 8.57
C GLU A 61 -9.00 -32.18 8.10
N LEU A 62 -10.31 -32.04 8.25
CA LEU A 62 -11.28 -33.03 7.78
C LEU A 62 -11.17 -33.24 6.26
N VAL A 63 -11.09 -32.14 5.49
CA VAL A 63 -10.94 -32.19 4.02
C VAL A 63 -9.62 -32.84 3.61
N TYR A 64 -8.51 -32.50 4.28
CA TYR A 64 -7.18 -33.05 3.96
C TYR A 64 -7.09 -34.55 4.23
N ASN A 65 -7.81 -35.02 5.25
CA ASN A 65 -7.92 -36.43 5.65
C ASN A 65 -8.97 -37.22 4.87
N GLN A 66 -9.66 -36.58 3.93
CA GLN A 66 -10.68 -37.20 3.06
C GLN A 66 -11.98 -37.58 3.79
N HIS A 67 -12.31 -36.91 4.90
CA HIS A 67 -13.59 -37.04 5.60
C HIS A 67 -14.61 -36.03 5.04
N GLU A 68 -15.08 -36.25 3.81
CA GLU A 68 -15.92 -35.28 3.08
C GLU A 68 -17.32 -35.09 3.70
N SER A 69 -17.94 -36.17 4.19
CA SER A 69 -19.26 -36.12 4.84
C SER A 69 -19.23 -35.30 6.13
N GLU A 70 -18.23 -35.54 6.96
CA GLU A 70 -18.01 -34.90 8.24
C GLU A 70 -17.63 -33.44 8.04
N ALA A 71 -16.74 -33.14 7.07
CA ALA A 71 -16.39 -31.77 6.72
C ALA A 71 -17.62 -30.96 6.26
N LYS A 72 -18.49 -31.57 5.43
CA LYS A 72 -19.71 -30.91 4.95
C LYS A 72 -20.70 -30.65 6.08
N SER A 73 -20.94 -31.64 6.94
CA SER A 73 -21.81 -31.49 8.13
C SER A 73 -21.29 -30.39 9.06
N PHE A 74 -20.00 -30.40 9.36
CA PHE A 74 -19.32 -29.40 10.17
C PHE A 74 -19.45 -27.99 9.58
N PHE A 75 -19.25 -27.85 8.27
CA PHE A 75 -19.39 -26.57 7.57
C PHE A 75 -20.82 -26.05 7.62
N GLU A 76 -21.82 -26.84 7.23
CA GLU A 76 -23.22 -26.44 7.23
C GLU A 76 -23.71 -26.01 8.62
N ARG A 77 -23.20 -26.64 9.68
CA ARG A 77 -23.57 -26.35 11.06
C ARG A 77 -22.98 -25.04 11.62
N PHE A 78 -21.72 -24.72 11.31
CA PHE A 78 -20.99 -23.62 11.99
C PHE A 78 -20.55 -22.46 11.07
N HIS A 79 -20.72 -22.54 9.75
CA HIS A 79 -20.34 -21.44 8.85
C HIS A 79 -21.12 -20.14 9.13
N GLY A 80 -22.39 -20.25 9.55
CA GLY A 80 -23.26 -19.10 9.84
C GLY A 80 -22.96 -18.38 11.17
N ASP A 81 -22.14 -18.99 12.04
CA ASP A 81 -21.73 -18.40 13.32
C ASP A 81 -20.55 -17.43 13.17
N GLN A 82 -19.90 -17.42 12.01
CA GLN A 82 -18.72 -16.63 11.77
C GLN A 82 -19.07 -15.16 11.49
N GLU A 83 -18.11 -14.28 11.73
CA GLU A 83 -18.26 -12.85 11.49
C GLU A 83 -18.52 -12.55 10.00
N CYS A 84 -19.34 -11.53 9.74
CA CYS A 84 -19.78 -11.20 8.38
C CYS A 84 -18.63 -10.86 7.41
N TYR A 85 -17.52 -10.34 7.93
CA TYR A 85 -16.34 -9.98 7.13
C TYR A 85 -15.49 -11.19 6.66
N TYR A 86 -15.83 -12.41 7.04
CA TYR A 86 -15.21 -13.63 6.51
C TYR A 86 -16.03 -14.31 5.41
N GLN A 87 -17.12 -13.68 4.95
CA GLN A 87 -18.04 -14.29 3.99
C GLN A 87 -17.35 -14.72 2.68
N ASP A 88 -16.39 -13.94 2.18
CA ASP A 88 -15.67 -14.28 0.94
C ASP A 88 -14.81 -15.55 1.13
N ASP A 89 -14.14 -15.68 2.29
CA ASP A 89 -13.34 -16.86 2.60
C ASP A 89 -14.24 -18.08 2.77
N LEU A 90 -15.41 -17.92 3.41
CA LEU A 90 -16.42 -18.97 3.52
C LEU A 90 -16.95 -19.43 2.16
N ARG A 91 -17.13 -18.51 1.20
CA ARG A 91 -17.49 -18.89 -0.18
C ARG A 91 -16.39 -19.72 -0.82
N VAL A 92 -15.12 -19.34 -0.65
CA VAL A 92 -13.98 -20.14 -1.13
C VAL A 92 -13.95 -21.52 -0.46
N LEU A 93 -14.08 -21.58 0.87
CA LEU A 93 -14.10 -22.83 1.64
C LEU A 93 -15.25 -23.75 1.23
N SER A 94 -16.44 -23.21 0.92
CA SER A 94 -17.58 -24.01 0.46
C SER A 94 -17.30 -24.78 -0.84
N SER A 95 -16.36 -24.31 -1.66
CA SER A 95 -15.93 -24.99 -2.90
C SER A 95 -14.82 -26.05 -2.69
N LEU A 96 -14.21 -26.08 -1.49
CA LEU A 96 -13.04 -26.90 -1.17
C LEU A 96 -13.44 -28.19 -0.43
N THR A 97 -14.11 -29.13 -1.10
CA THR A 97 -14.50 -30.41 -0.46
C THR A 97 -13.47 -31.53 -0.60
N LYS A 98 -12.56 -31.44 -1.59
CA LYS A 98 -11.59 -32.48 -1.90
C LYS A 98 -10.16 -32.05 -1.60
N LYS A 99 -9.32 -33.02 -1.22
CA LYS A 99 -7.87 -32.85 -1.04
C LYS A 99 -7.16 -32.31 -2.28
N GLU A 100 -7.63 -32.65 -3.49
CA GLU A 100 -7.06 -32.16 -4.75
C GLU A 100 -7.28 -30.66 -4.94
N HIS A 101 -8.47 -30.15 -4.59
CA HIS A 101 -8.76 -28.72 -4.67
C HIS A 101 -7.86 -27.92 -3.71
N MET A 102 -7.58 -28.49 -2.54
CA MET A 102 -6.67 -27.90 -1.57
C MET A 102 -5.22 -27.86 -2.07
N LYS A 103 -4.76 -28.86 -2.83
CA LYS A 103 -3.42 -28.83 -3.44
C LYS A 103 -3.26 -27.71 -4.48
N GLY A 104 -4.34 -27.36 -5.18
CA GLY A 104 -4.33 -26.26 -6.16
C GLY A 104 -4.37 -24.86 -5.52
N ASN A 105 -4.82 -24.75 -4.27
CA ASN A 105 -4.91 -23.47 -3.56
C ASN A 105 -3.77 -23.36 -2.54
N GLU A 106 -2.64 -22.84 -2.98
CA GLU A 106 -1.46 -22.61 -2.13
C GLU A 106 -1.78 -21.71 -0.92
N THR A 107 -2.73 -20.77 -1.02
CA THR A 107 -3.08 -19.89 0.12
C THR A 107 -3.69 -20.68 1.27
N MET A 108 -4.48 -21.73 0.99
CA MET A 108 -5.06 -22.58 2.04
C MET A 108 -4.04 -23.55 2.63
N LEU A 109 -3.05 -24.00 1.83
CA LEU A 109 -1.92 -24.77 2.33
C LEU A 109 -1.03 -23.93 3.26
N ASP A 110 -0.73 -22.70 2.84
CA ASP A 110 0.02 -21.75 3.65
C ASP A 110 -0.76 -21.41 4.93
N PHE A 111 -2.07 -21.20 4.84
CA PHE A 111 -2.93 -20.99 6.02
C PHE A 111 -2.81 -22.16 6.99
N ARG A 112 -2.94 -23.41 6.53
CA ARG A 112 -2.84 -24.61 7.39
C ARG A 112 -1.47 -24.78 8.04
N THR A 113 -0.40 -24.51 7.31
CA THR A 113 0.98 -24.70 7.79
C THR A 113 1.47 -23.53 8.65
N SER A 114 0.94 -22.33 8.41
CA SER A 114 1.22 -21.15 9.21
C SER A 114 0.48 -21.19 10.54
N LYS A 115 1.04 -20.52 11.54
CA LYS A 115 0.34 -20.32 12.82
C LYS A 115 -0.46 -19.03 12.75
N PHE A 116 -1.78 -19.14 12.86
CA PHE A 116 -2.67 -17.99 12.90
C PHE A 116 -2.43 -17.20 14.19
N VAL A 117 -2.14 -15.91 14.06
CA VAL A 117 -1.77 -15.06 15.20
C VAL A 117 -3.00 -14.40 15.79
N LEU A 118 -3.18 -14.54 17.10
CA LEU A 118 -4.27 -13.95 17.88
C LEU A 118 -3.71 -13.14 19.03
N ARG A 119 -4.28 -11.95 19.29
CA ARG A 119 -3.88 -11.14 20.45
C ARG A 119 -4.98 -11.13 21.49
N ILE A 120 -4.69 -11.57 22.71
CA ILE A 120 -5.66 -11.56 23.81
C ILE A 120 -4.99 -11.12 25.11
N SER A 121 -5.79 -10.57 26.03
CA SER A 121 -5.30 -10.19 27.35
C SER A 121 -4.88 -11.43 28.15
N ARG A 122 -3.97 -11.22 29.10
CA ARG A 122 -3.55 -12.27 30.04
C ARG A 122 -4.72 -12.90 30.78
N ASP A 123 -5.73 -12.11 31.15
CA ASP A 123 -6.88 -12.59 31.93
C ASP A 123 -7.76 -13.53 31.11
N SER A 124 -8.12 -13.14 29.87
CA SER A 124 -8.86 -13.99 28.93
C SER A 124 -8.09 -15.28 28.62
N TYR A 125 -6.77 -15.19 28.43
CA TYR A 125 -5.94 -16.37 28.18
C TYR A 125 -5.91 -17.33 29.36
N GLN A 126 -5.87 -16.84 30.61
CA GLN A 126 -5.88 -17.70 31.78
C GLN A 126 -7.20 -18.48 31.92
N LEU A 127 -8.35 -17.83 31.63
CA LEU A 127 -9.66 -18.49 31.62
C LEU A 127 -9.70 -19.58 30.55
N LEU A 128 -9.30 -19.25 29.33
CA LEU A 128 -9.22 -20.19 28.22
C LEU A 128 -8.29 -21.37 28.55
N LYS A 129 -7.11 -21.09 29.09
CA LYS A 129 -6.12 -22.12 29.44
C LYS A 129 -6.65 -23.08 30.50
N ARG A 130 -7.36 -22.59 31.52
CA ARG A 130 -7.97 -23.46 32.55
C ARG A 130 -8.99 -24.42 31.94
N HIS A 131 -9.87 -23.91 31.06
CA HIS A 131 -10.87 -24.73 30.37
C HIS A 131 -10.24 -25.77 29.43
N LEU A 132 -9.20 -25.39 28.68
CA LEU A 132 -8.51 -26.28 27.75
C LEU A 132 -7.64 -27.34 28.45
N GLN A 133 -7.20 -27.09 29.68
CA GLN A 133 -6.43 -28.06 30.49
C GLN A 133 -7.29 -29.17 31.10
N GLU A 134 -8.61 -29.06 31.04
CA GLU A 134 -9.51 -30.14 31.46
C GLU A 134 -9.38 -31.33 30.50
N LYS A 135 -9.36 -32.56 31.04
CA LYS A 135 -9.11 -33.77 30.24
C LYS A 135 -10.10 -33.98 29.08
N GLN A 136 -11.31 -33.45 29.21
CA GLN A 136 -12.37 -33.54 28.19
C GLN A 136 -12.04 -32.71 26.92
N ASN A 137 -11.21 -31.66 27.06
CA ASN A 137 -10.91 -30.70 26.00
C ASN A 137 -9.49 -30.83 25.43
N ASN A 138 -8.82 -31.97 25.67
CA ASN A 138 -7.41 -32.13 25.27
C ASN A 138 -7.22 -32.08 23.74
N GLN A 139 -8.22 -32.49 22.95
CA GLN A 139 -8.10 -32.47 21.49
C GLN A 139 -8.10 -31.05 20.93
N ILE A 140 -9.02 -30.20 21.39
CA ILE A 140 -9.06 -28.79 20.98
C ILE A 140 -7.81 -28.04 21.47
N TRP A 141 -7.26 -28.43 22.63
CA TRP A 141 -5.99 -27.90 23.13
C TRP A 141 -4.81 -28.22 22.18
N ASN A 142 -4.73 -29.44 21.65
CA ASN A 142 -3.70 -29.82 20.67
C ASN A 142 -3.79 -28.97 19.40
N ILE A 143 -5.00 -28.78 18.85
CA ILE A 143 -5.24 -27.94 17.66
C ILE A 143 -4.80 -26.49 17.91
N VAL A 144 -5.16 -25.94 19.08
CA VAL A 144 -4.76 -24.59 19.48
C VAL A 144 -3.22 -24.48 19.57
N GLN A 145 -2.52 -25.46 20.12
CA GLN A 145 -1.06 -25.44 20.24
C GLN A 145 -0.33 -25.56 18.89
N GLU A 146 -0.88 -26.36 17.99
CA GLU A 146 -0.29 -26.63 16.68
C GLU A 146 -0.48 -25.45 15.73
N HIS A 147 -1.74 -24.97 15.61
CA HIS A 147 -2.13 -24.05 14.55
C HIS A 147 -2.30 -22.59 14.99
N LEU A 148 -2.42 -22.31 16.29
CA LEU A 148 -2.57 -20.94 16.77
C LEU A 148 -1.30 -20.44 17.45
N TYR A 149 -1.03 -19.15 17.27
CA TYR A 149 -0.05 -18.41 18.04
C TYR A 149 -0.76 -17.32 18.83
N ILE A 150 -0.90 -17.53 20.14
CA ILE A 150 -1.56 -16.57 21.03
C ILE A 150 -0.51 -15.60 21.59
N ASP A 151 -0.54 -14.36 21.11
CA ASP A 151 0.26 -13.24 21.59
C ASP A 151 -0.43 -12.59 22.79
N ILE A 152 0.12 -12.81 23.98
CA ILE A 152 -0.46 -12.38 25.24
C ILE A 152 0.03 -10.97 25.56
N PHE A 153 -0.90 -10.04 25.80
CA PHE A 153 -0.55 -8.71 26.29
C PHE A 153 -1.04 -8.51 27.73
N ASP A 154 -0.30 -7.69 28.48
CA ASP A 154 -0.63 -7.31 29.85
C ASP A 154 -1.48 -6.04 29.82
N GLY A 155 -2.75 -6.15 30.22
CA GLY A 155 -3.71 -5.05 30.17
C GLY A 155 -5.14 -5.55 30.26
N MET A 156 -6.09 -4.60 30.28
CA MET A 156 -7.52 -4.93 30.24
C MET A 156 -7.90 -5.57 28.89
N PRO A 157 -8.93 -6.44 28.85
CA PRO A 157 -9.45 -6.98 27.60
C PRO A 157 -9.87 -5.87 26.61
N ARG A 158 -9.56 -6.07 25.34
CA ARG A 158 -9.95 -5.12 24.27
C ARG A 158 -11.47 -5.09 24.08
N SER A 159 -12.00 -3.94 23.69
CA SER A 159 -13.41 -3.84 23.30
C SER A 159 -13.66 -4.56 21.97
N LYS A 160 -14.90 -5.02 21.74
CA LYS A 160 -15.29 -5.67 20.48
C LYS A 160 -14.98 -4.79 19.26
N GLN A 161 -15.19 -3.49 19.38
CA GLN A 161 -14.85 -2.51 18.34
C GLN A 161 -13.37 -2.48 17.99
N GLN A 162 -12.47 -2.45 18.99
CA GLN A 162 -11.02 -2.43 18.74
C GLN A 162 -10.55 -3.72 18.07
N ILE A 163 -11.12 -4.85 18.49
CA ILE A 163 -10.85 -6.16 17.89
C ILE A 163 -11.30 -6.13 16.44
N ASP A 164 -12.55 -5.79 16.19
CA ASP A 164 -13.13 -5.78 14.84
C ASP A 164 -12.46 -4.75 13.92
N ALA A 165 -11.75 -3.75 14.44
CA ALA A 165 -10.94 -2.85 13.64
C ALA A 165 -9.58 -3.47 13.23
N MET A 166 -8.97 -4.32 14.08
CA MET A 166 -7.61 -4.87 13.88
C MET A 166 -7.56 -6.28 13.25
N VAL A 167 -8.61 -7.09 13.42
CA VAL A 167 -8.65 -8.48 12.90
C VAL A 167 -9.05 -8.53 11.43
N GLY A 168 -9.20 -9.73 10.85
CA GLY A 168 -9.83 -9.92 9.54
C GLY A 168 -8.89 -10.33 8.41
N SER A 169 -7.59 -10.41 8.65
CA SER A 169 -6.61 -10.95 7.71
C SER A 169 -6.54 -12.48 7.74
N LEU A 170 -6.05 -13.09 6.66
CA LEU A 170 -5.87 -14.55 6.58
C LEU A 170 -4.79 -15.07 7.55
N ALA A 171 -3.77 -14.27 7.87
CA ALA A 171 -2.71 -14.68 8.79
C ALA A 171 -3.02 -14.38 10.28
N GLY A 172 -4.18 -13.76 10.55
CA GLY A 172 -4.52 -13.20 11.84
C GLY A 172 -3.94 -11.81 12.07
N GLU A 173 -3.64 -11.46 13.32
CA GLU A 173 -3.04 -10.18 13.66
C GLU A 173 -1.51 -10.19 13.49
N ALA A 174 -0.88 -9.02 13.40
CA ALA A 174 0.58 -8.95 13.49
C ALA A 174 1.06 -9.25 14.92
N LYS A 175 2.10 -10.08 15.06
CA LYS A 175 2.82 -10.23 16.33
C LYS A 175 3.37 -8.87 16.76
N ARG A 176 3.28 -8.51 18.04
CA ARG A 176 3.78 -7.21 18.50
C ARG A 176 5.26 -6.99 18.18
N GLU A 177 6.09 -8.02 18.32
CA GLU A 177 7.53 -7.96 18.01
C GLU A 177 7.82 -7.62 16.54
N ALA A 178 6.94 -8.02 15.61
CA ALA A 178 7.10 -7.68 14.20
C ALA A 178 7.05 -6.16 13.94
N ASN A 179 6.33 -5.41 14.78
CA ASN A 179 6.15 -3.97 14.65
C ASN A 179 7.07 -3.15 15.58
N LYS A 180 7.94 -3.78 16.37
CA LYS A 180 8.86 -3.09 17.29
C LYS A 180 10.20 -2.70 16.63
N ALA A 181 10.55 -3.26 15.48
CA ALA A 181 11.81 -2.96 14.82
C ALA A 181 11.98 -1.45 14.58
N LYS A 182 13.18 -0.90 14.76
CA LYS A 182 13.39 0.54 14.50
C LYS A 182 13.29 0.81 12.99
N VAL A 183 12.46 1.77 12.62
CA VAL A 183 12.26 2.20 11.23
C VAL A 183 12.69 3.66 11.09
N PHE A 184 13.48 3.95 10.05
CA PHE A 184 13.90 5.31 9.71
C PHE A 184 12.87 5.97 8.78
N PHE A 185 11.76 6.45 9.36
CA PHE A 185 10.67 7.08 8.62
C PHE A 185 10.91 8.56 8.29
N GLY A 186 11.97 9.17 8.85
CA GLY A 186 12.31 10.56 8.57
C GLY A 186 12.72 10.78 7.10
N LEU A 187 12.55 12.01 6.63
CA LEU A 187 12.89 12.42 5.27
C LEU A 187 14.39 12.66 5.13
N LEU A 188 14.94 12.40 3.95
CA LEU A 188 16.33 12.73 3.64
C LEU A 188 16.53 14.26 3.61
N LYS A 189 17.74 14.70 4.00
CA LYS A 189 18.08 16.13 3.96
C LYS A 189 18.13 16.58 2.50
N GLU A 190 17.30 17.58 2.16
CA GLU A 190 17.41 18.21 0.84
C GLU A 190 18.72 19.02 0.73
N PRO A 191 19.41 18.97 -0.42
CA PRO A 191 20.57 19.83 -0.67
C PRO A 191 20.14 21.31 -0.69
N GLU A 192 21.01 22.17 -0.16
CA GLU A 192 20.77 23.61 -0.12
C GLU A 192 21.07 24.19 -1.51
N PHE A 193 20.08 24.83 -2.12
CA PHE A 193 20.23 25.56 -3.37
C PHE A 193 20.16 27.06 -3.10
N ASP A 194 21.15 27.81 -3.56
CA ASP A 194 21.04 29.26 -3.65
C ASP A 194 20.06 29.58 -4.78
N VAL A 195 18.81 29.85 -4.42
CA VAL A 195 17.81 30.34 -5.39
C VAL A 195 18.18 31.80 -5.69
N PRO A 196 18.56 32.15 -6.94
CA PRO A 196 18.62 33.55 -7.33
C PRO A 196 17.20 34.09 -7.13
N LEU A 197 17.07 35.11 -6.27
CA LEU A 197 15.86 35.90 -6.25
C LEU A 197 15.80 36.58 -7.63
N ASP A 198 14.90 36.11 -8.50
CA ASP A 198 14.60 36.84 -9.72
C ASP A 198 13.97 38.17 -9.27
N ASP A 199 14.74 39.25 -9.39
CA ASP A 199 14.30 40.65 -9.24
C ASP A 199 13.40 41.07 -10.43
N GLU A 200 12.53 40.17 -10.92
CA GLU A 200 11.67 40.41 -12.10
C GLU A 200 10.28 40.98 -11.74
N ASP A 201 10.01 41.28 -10.46
CA ASP A 201 8.77 41.94 -10.04
C ASP A 201 8.94 43.47 -9.76
N GLU A 202 10.09 44.09 -10.10
CA GLU A 202 10.30 45.55 -10.05
C GLU A 202 10.47 46.20 -11.44
N GLU A 203 9.62 45.84 -12.42
CA GLU A 203 9.34 46.73 -13.57
C GLU A 203 7.97 47.40 -13.39
N GLY A 204 7.89 48.28 -12.39
CA GLY A 204 6.74 49.15 -12.13
C GLY A 204 7.19 50.56 -11.80
N GLU A 205 7.10 51.44 -12.79
CA GLU A 205 7.11 52.91 -12.69
C GLU A 205 8.39 53.58 -12.15
N ASN A 206 9.27 53.96 -13.09
CA ASN A 206 10.22 55.06 -12.90
C ASN A 206 9.47 56.39 -12.74
N GLU A 207 9.20 56.82 -11.51
CA GLU A 207 9.04 58.24 -11.19
C GLU A 207 10.27 58.74 -10.40
N GLU A 208 10.98 59.68 -11.02
CA GLU A 208 12.19 60.30 -10.49
C GLU A 208 11.92 61.09 -9.19
N GLY A 209 12.74 60.84 -8.17
CA GLY A 209 13.02 61.82 -7.11
C GLY A 209 12.42 61.54 -5.74
N LYS A 210 13.08 60.67 -4.95
CA LYS A 210 13.10 60.73 -3.47
C LYS A 210 14.32 59.94 -2.92
N PRO A 211 14.92 60.38 -1.78
CA PRO A 211 16.25 59.93 -1.38
C PRO A 211 16.26 58.50 -0.80
N LYS A 212 17.33 57.76 -1.13
CA LYS A 212 17.63 56.38 -0.70
C LYS A 212 17.50 56.23 0.83
N LYS A 213 16.42 55.60 1.29
CA LYS A 213 16.28 55.12 2.67
C LYS A 213 17.19 53.91 2.88
N LYS A 214 17.94 53.94 3.99
CA LYS A 214 18.83 52.87 4.49
C LYS A 214 18.16 51.49 4.39
N LYS A 215 18.87 50.54 3.76
CA LYS A 215 18.54 49.11 3.78
C LYS A 215 18.33 48.64 5.24
N PRO A 216 17.16 48.10 5.61
CA PRO A 216 17.11 47.25 6.79
C PRO A 216 17.91 45.99 6.48
N LYS A 217 18.78 45.57 7.42
CA LYS A 217 19.40 44.24 7.39
C LYS A 217 18.26 43.22 7.29
N LYS A 218 18.08 42.63 6.11
CA LYS A 218 17.16 41.52 5.88
C LYS A 218 17.81 40.31 6.53
N ASP A 219 17.24 39.88 7.65
CA ASP A 219 17.61 38.63 8.29
C ASP A 219 17.55 37.52 7.23
N SER A 220 18.64 36.78 7.10
CA SER A 220 18.72 35.58 6.29
C SER A 220 17.61 34.63 6.74
N VAL A 221 16.54 34.51 5.96
CA VAL A 221 15.54 33.46 6.10
C VAL A 221 16.22 32.16 5.68
N GLY A 222 17.04 31.60 6.57
CA GLY A 222 17.91 30.47 6.25
C GLY A 222 18.90 30.06 7.33
N SER A 223 18.82 30.58 8.56
CA SER A 223 19.76 30.21 9.63
C SER A 223 19.08 29.87 10.95
N LYS A 224 18.04 29.04 10.90
CA LYS A 224 17.80 28.09 12.00
C LYS A 224 18.42 26.78 11.54
N SER A 225 19.54 26.38 12.18
CA SER A 225 20.11 25.06 12.03
C SER A 225 19.00 24.03 12.22
N LYS A 226 18.45 23.50 11.11
CA LYS A 226 17.45 22.44 11.17
C LYS A 226 18.17 21.26 11.80
N LYS A 227 17.87 20.98 13.08
CA LYS A 227 18.26 19.73 13.76
C LYS A 227 17.99 18.61 12.76
N GLN A 228 19.01 17.80 12.48
CA GLN A 228 18.81 16.58 11.71
C GLN A 228 17.72 15.77 12.40
N ASP A 229 16.70 15.37 11.64
CA ASP A 229 15.65 14.49 12.12
C ASP A 229 16.35 13.19 12.59
N PRO A 230 16.27 12.83 13.87
CA PRO A 230 16.93 11.63 14.41
C PRO A 230 16.37 10.33 13.80
N ASN A 231 15.18 10.40 13.18
CA ASN A 231 14.53 9.28 12.51
C ASN A 231 14.80 9.24 11.01
N ALA A 232 15.54 10.22 10.46
CA ALA A 232 15.96 10.19 9.07
C ALA A 232 17.14 9.21 8.88
N PRO A 233 17.13 8.37 7.82
CA PRO A 233 18.27 7.53 7.51
C PRO A 233 19.43 8.37 6.95
N PRO A 234 20.68 7.91 7.11
CA PRO A 234 21.82 8.49 6.39
C PRO A 234 21.62 8.43 4.87
N GLN A 235 22.05 9.46 4.14
CA GLN A 235 21.92 9.52 2.66
C GLN A 235 22.60 8.34 1.96
N ASN A 236 23.69 7.83 2.54
CA ASN A 236 24.49 6.73 2.02
C ASN A 236 24.03 5.34 2.52
N ARG A 237 22.88 5.24 3.19
CA ARG A 237 22.34 3.95 3.66
C ARG A 237 22.03 3.01 2.49
N ILE A 238 21.45 3.57 1.43
CA ILE A 238 21.29 2.91 0.14
C ILE A 238 21.94 3.79 -0.93
N PRO A 239 22.54 3.23 -1.98
CA PRO A 239 23.16 4.03 -3.03
C PRO A 239 22.08 4.75 -3.83
N LEU A 240 21.92 6.05 -3.60
CA LEU A 240 20.98 6.89 -4.34
C LEU A 240 21.69 7.59 -5.51
N PRO A 241 20.99 7.82 -6.64
CA PRO A 241 21.54 8.60 -7.75
C PRO A 241 21.94 10.01 -7.32
N GLU A 242 23.02 10.52 -7.88
CA GLU A 242 23.36 11.93 -7.76
C GLU A 242 22.40 12.79 -8.59
N LEU A 243 22.10 13.99 -8.08
CA LEU A 243 21.18 14.92 -8.75
C LEU A 243 21.84 15.53 -9.99
N LYS A 244 21.23 15.34 -11.15
CA LYS A 244 21.64 15.98 -12.40
C LYS A 244 21.27 17.46 -12.37
N ASP A 245 21.91 18.27 -13.21
CA ASP A 245 21.62 19.71 -13.27
C ASP A 245 20.17 20.00 -13.72
N SER A 246 19.59 19.15 -14.57
CA SER A 246 18.15 19.19 -14.92
C SER A 246 17.24 19.02 -13.70
N ASP A 247 17.62 18.11 -12.80
CA ASP A 247 16.82 17.77 -11.61
C ASP A 247 16.90 18.91 -10.59
N LYS A 248 18.07 19.55 -10.48
CA LYS A 248 18.25 20.77 -9.67
C LYS A 248 17.37 21.90 -10.18
N LEU A 249 17.30 22.11 -11.50
CA LEU A 249 16.43 23.13 -12.09
C LEU A 249 14.95 22.85 -11.81
N ASP A 250 14.50 21.60 -11.95
CA ASP A 250 13.12 21.25 -11.62
C ASP A 250 12.81 21.40 -10.13
N LYS A 251 13.76 21.07 -9.25
CA LYS A 251 13.63 21.31 -7.80
C LYS A 251 13.46 22.80 -7.50
N VAL A 252 14.24 23.68 -8.14
CA VAL A 252 14.07 25.14 -8.00
C VAL A 252 12.68 25.59 -8.49
N MET A 253 12.21 25.08 -9.63
CA MET A 253 10.86 25.37 -10.12
C MET A 253 9.78 24.87 -9.15
N ASN A 254 9.94 23.67 -8.58
CA ASN A 254 9.05 23.13 -7.57
C ASN A 254 9.04 24.02 -6.31
N MET A 255 10.19 24.53 -5.87
CA MET A 255 10.26 25.49 -4.76
C MET A 255 9.54 26.81 -5.08
N LYS A 256 9.72 27.36 -6.29
CA LYS A 256 8.99 28.57 -6.74
C LYS A 256 7.49 28.36 -6.77
N GLU A 257 7.02 27.20 -7.23
CA GLU A 257 5.59 26.87 -7.25
C GLU A 257 5.02 26.56 -5.86
N ALA A 258 5.81 25.91 -5.00
CA ALA A 258 5.45 25.65 -3.61
C ALA A 258 5.28 26.96 -2.83
N ALA A 259 6.04 28.02 -3.15
CA ALA A 259 5.84 29.35 -2.55
C ALA A 259 4.48 29.98 -2.91
N ARG A 260 3.89 29.58 -4.05
CA ARG A 260 2.56 30.03 -4.52
C ARG A 260 1.45 29.02 -4.23
N ARG A 261 1.71 28.00 -3.42
CA ARG A 261 0.76 26.94 -3.07
C ARG A 261 -0.31 27.48 -2.11
N VAL A 262 -1.56 27.10 -2.37
CA VAL A 262 -2.68 27.37 -1.45
C VAL A 262 -2.58 26.41 -0.28
N ARG A 263 -2.53 26.93 0.95
CA ARG A 263 -2.60 26.09 2.17
C ARG A 263 -4.00 25.55 2.32
N LEU A 264 -4.12 24.24 2.49
CA LEU A 264 -5.41 23.60 2.58
C LEU A 264 -5.85 23.46 4.04
N GLY A 265 -7.13 23.27 4.25
CA GLY A 265 -7.66 23.00 5.58
C GLY A 265 -9.18 22.87 5.55
N PRO A 266 -9.80 22.73 6.72
CA PRO A 266 -11.26 22.60 6.82
C PRO A 266 -12.01 23.77 6.16
N GLU A 267 -11.48 24.99 6.30
CA GLU A 267 -12.05 26.20 5.71
C GLU A 267 -11.65 26.43 4.25
N CYS A 268 -10.57 25.78 3.77
CA CYS A 268 -10.03 25.98 2.42
C CYS A 268 -9.80 24.64 1.73
N LEU A 269 -10.84 24.17 1.06
CA LEU A 269 -10.83 22.89 0.34
C LEU A 269 -10.19 23.02 -1.04
N PRO A 270 -9.49 21.97 -1.52
CA PRO A 270 -8.91 21.96 -2.85
C PRO A 270 -10.01 21.96 -3.92
N SER A 271 -9.72 22.61 -5.04
CA SER A 271 -10.56 22.46 -6.24
C SER A 271 -10.29 21.11 -6.88
N ILE A 272 -11.37 20.38 -7.21
CA ILE A 272 -11.29 19.04 -7.80
C ILE A 272 -11.63 19.12 -9.28
N CYS A 273 -10.65 18.78 -10.13
CA CYS A 273 -10.79 18.67 -11.57
C CYS A 273 -10.94 17.19 -11.96
N PHE A 274 -12.12 16.81 -12.44
CA PHE A 274 -12.38 15.46 -12.90
C PHE A 274 -11.99 15.30 -14.38
N TYR A 275 -10.96 14.51 -14.63
CA TYR A 275 -10.60 14.00 -15.95
C TYR A 275 -11.30 12.67 -16.20
N THR A 276 -12.27 12.69 -17.10
CA THR A 276 -12.94 11.48 -17.56
C THR A 276 -12.35 11.08 -18.89
N PHE A 277 -11.85 9.85 -19.00
CA PHE A 277 -11.44 9.30 -20.29
C PHE A 277 -12.68 8.89 -21.09
N LEU A 278 -13.01 9.68 -22.12
CA LEU A 278 -14.09 9.37 -23.06
C LEU A 278 -13.65 8.26 -24.03
N ASN A 279 -14.60 7.44 -24.48
CA ASN A 279 -14.37 6.30 -25.37
C ASN A 279 -13.41 5.24 -24.79
N ALA A 280 -13.45 5.00 -23.47
CA ALA A 280 -12.72 3.94 -22.81
C ALA A 280 -13.34 2.53 -23.00
N TYR A 281 -13.93 2.25 -24.18
CA TYR A 281 -14.50 0.91 -24.50
C TYR A 281 -13.44 -0.21 -24.42
N GLN A 282 -12.17 0.17 -24.46
CA GLN A 282 -11.00 -0.71 -24.36
C GLN A 282 -10.56 -0.95 -22.91
N GLY A 283 -11.33 -0.46 -21.92
CA GLY A 283 -11.10 -0.65 -20.48
C GLY A 283 -9.84 0.07 -19.99
N LEU A 284 -9.99 1.25 -19.40
CA LEU A 284 -8.88 1.93 -18.71
C LEU A 284 -8.60 1.19 -17.39
N THR A 285 -7.39 0.69 -17.25
CA THR A 285 -6.98 -0.15 -16.12
C THR A 285 -6.00 0.57 -15.19
N ALA A 286 -5.15 1.44 -15.73
CA ALA A 286 -4.14 2.17 -14.95
C ALA A 286 -4.06 3.63 -15.39
N VAL A 287 -3.79 4.53 -14.45
CA VAL A 287 -3.50 5.95 -14.74
C VAL A 287 -2.37 6.42 -13.83
N ASP A 288 -1.48 7.23 -14.38
CA ASP A 288 -0.54 8.01 -13.60
C ASP A 288 -0.38 9.42 -14.18
N ILE A 289 0.00 10.37 -13.32
CA ILE A 289 0.18 11.77 -13.67
C ILE A 289 1.55 12.23 -13.21
N THR A 290 2.26 12.93 -14.09
CA THR A 290 3.55 13.56 -13.77
C THR A 290 3.45 14.55 -12.61
N ASP A 291 4.55 14.73 -11.86
CA ASP A 291 4.57 15.58 -10.67
C ASP A 291 4.19 17.04 -10.94
N ASP A 292 4.62 17.58 -12.08
CA ASP A 292 4.31 18.92 -12.58
C ASP A 292 2.95 18.99 -13.31
N SER A 293 2.27 17.86 -13.46
CA SER A 293 1.01 17.73 -14.19
C SER A 293 1.10 18.08 -15.68
N SER A 294 2.29 17.94 -16.29
CA SER A 294 2.49 18.20 -17.72
C SER A 294 1.91 17.11 -18.62
N MET A 295 2.00 15.86 -18.18
CA MET A 295 1.62 14.66 -18.92
C MET A 295 0.81 13.70 -18.06
N ILE A 296 -0.13 13.01 -18.70
CA ILE A 296 -0.94 11.92 -18.13
C ILE A 296 -0.71 10.67 -18.97
N VAL A 297 -0.63 9.51 -18.31
CA VAL A 297 -0.58 8.20 -18.97
C VAL A 297 -1.80 7.37 -18.58
N GLY A 298 -2.26 6.55 -19.53
CA GLY A 298 -3.33 5.59 -19.34
C GLY A 298 -2.92 4.23 -19.89
N GLY A 299 -3.02 3.20 -19.05
CA GLY A 299 -2.93 1.80 -19.44
C GLY A 299 -4.32 1.26 -19.78
N PHE A 300 -4.40 0.49 -20.87
CA PHE A 300 -5.66 -0.06 -21.37
C PHE A 300 -5.64 -1.59 -21.38
N ALA A 301 -6.84 -2.20 -21.36
CA ALA A 301 -7.00 -3.64 -21.48
C ALA A 301 -6.67 -4.17 -22.89
N ASP A 302 -6.60 -3.30 -23.90
CA ASP A 302 -6.14 -3.63 -25.27
C ASP A 302 -4.61 -3.73 -25.41
N SER A 303 -3.87 -3.76 -24.28
CA SER A 303 -2.41 -3.81 -24.22
C SER A 303 -1.69 -2.53 -24.68
N THR A 304 -2.41 -1.43 -24.90
CA THR A 304 -1.80 -0.15 -25.26
C THR A 304 -1.51 0.72 -24.04
N VAL A 305 -0.41 1.48 -24.12
CA VAL A 305 -0.11 2.56 -23.18
C VAL A 305 -0.23 3.86 -23.94
N ARG A 306 -1.03 4.80 -23.43
CA ARG A 306 -1.28 6.08 -24.11
C ARG A 306 -0.81 7.22 -23.25
N VAL A 307 -0.08 8.15 -23.85
CA VAL A 307 0.47 9.31 -23.18
C VAL A 307 -0.13 10.56 -23.80
N TRP A 308 -0.73 11.41 -22.96
CA TRP A 308 -1.31 12.70 -23.34
C TRP A 308 -0.51 13.83 -22.71
N SER A 309 -0.32 14.92 -23.47
CA SER A 309 0.11 16.19 -22.90
C SER A 309 -1.11 16.96 -22.39
N VAL A 310 -1.05 17.42 -21.13
CA VAL A 310 -2.07 18.30 -20.52
C VAL A 310 -1.71 19.76 -20.74
N THR A 311 -0.41 20.06 -20.81
CA THR A 311 0.10 21.39 -21.11
C THR A 311 0.04 21.68 -22.61
N PRO A 312 0.01 22.96 -23.03
CA PRO A 312 -0.04 23.30 -24.47
C PRO A 312 1.20 22.86 -25.26
N LYS A 313 2.27 22.42 -24.58
CA LYS A 313 3.46 21.86 -25.23
C LYS A 313 3.12 20.47 -25.79
N LYS A 314 3.23 20.33 -27.11
CA LYS A 314 3.01 19.04 -27.80
C LYS A 314 4.14 18.05 -27.51
N LEU A 315 3.81 16.76 -27.52
CA LEU A 315 4.79 15.68 -27.40
C LEU A 315 5.55 15.56 -28.72
N ARG A 316 6.86 15.79 -28.67
CA ARG A 316 7.78 15.68 -29.81
C ARG A 316 8.69 14.48 -29.60
N SER A 317 9.09 13.79 -30.67
CA SER A 317 10.16 12.80 -30.60
C SER A 317 11.50 13.42 -30.99
N VAL A 318 12.59 12.81 -30.52
CA VAL A 318 13.94 13.14 -30.96
C VAL A 318 14.10 12.90 -32.47
N LYS A 319 14.84 13.78 -33.15
CA LYS A 319 15.19 13.67 -34.57
C LYS A 319 16.01 12.40 -34.85
N THR A 320 16.01 11.96 -36.11
CA THR A 320 16.79 10.79 -36.53
C THR A 320 18.29 11.04 -36.39
N ALA A 321 19.09 9.98 -36.26
CA ALA A 321 20.55 10.10 -36.09
C ALA A 321 21.25 10.92 -37.20
N ALA A 322 20.74 10.86 -38.43
CA ALA A 322 21.25 11.65 -39.55
C ALA A 322 20.97 13.15 -39.35
N ASP A 323 19.76 13.51 -38.96
CA ASP A 323 19.36 14.90 -38.73
C ASP A 323 20.03 15.49 -37.47
N LEU A 324 20.29 14.66 -36.44
CA LEU A 324 21.02 15.07 -35.24
C LEU A 324 22.48 15.43 -35.53
N SER A 325 23.10 14.80 -36.53
CA SER A 325 24.49 15.10 -36.92
C SER A 325 24.66 16.49 -37.55
N LEU A 326 23.56 17.07 -38.03
CA LEU A 326 23.50 18.40 -38.65
C LEU A 326 23.27 19.52 -37.62
N ILE A 327 23.01 19.18 -36.36
CA ILE A 327 22.72 20.15 -35.31
C ILE A 327 24.02 20.67 -34.71
N ASP A 328 24.10 21.98 -34.59
CA ASP A 328 25.17 22.65 -33.87
C ASP A 328 25.03 22.42 -32.35
N LYS A 329 26.02 21.73 -31.78
CA LYS A 329 26.07 21.30 -30.38
C LYS A 329 26.42 22.44 -29.41
N GLU A 330 26.96 23.55 -29.90
CA GLU A 330 27.38 24.69 -29.05
C GLU A 330 26.25 25.71 -28.84
N SER A 331 25.08 25.47 -29.41
CA SER A 331 23.98 26.41 -29.34
C SER A 331 23.12 26.24 -28.08
N ASP A 332 22.68 27.35 -27.48
CA ASP A 332 21.91 27.30 -26.23
C ASP A 332 20.55 26.59 -26.38
N ASP A 333 19.97 26.59 -27.59
CA ASP A 333 18.68 25.94 -27.90
C ASP A 333 18.82 24.49 -28.39
N VAL A 334 19.96 23.83 -28.15
CA VAL A 334 20.21 22.45 -28.63
C VAL A 334 19.06 21.50 -28.29
N LEU A 335 18.51 21.57 -27.07
CA LEU A 335 17.41 20.69 -26.65
C LEU A 335 16.14 20.90 -27.49
N GLU A 336 15.82 22.12 -27.91
CA GLU A 336 14.69 22.35 -28.79
C GLU A 336 14.98 21.88 -30.22
N ARG A 337 16.22 22.09 -30.68
CA ARG A 337 16.65 21.70 -32.03
C ARG A 337 16.78 20.20 -32.22
N ILE A 338 17.04 19.45 -31.16
CA ILE A 338 17.08 17.97 -31.15
C ILE A 338 15.69 17.37 -31.37
N MET A 339 14.62 18.08 -31.00
CA MET A 339 13.25 17.59 -31.13
C MET A 339 12.70 17.83 -32.54
N ASP A 340 12.00 16.83 -33.08
CA ASP A 340 11.37 16.94 -34.40
C ASP A 340 9.95 17.51 -34.29
N GLU A 341 9.76 18.72 -34.81
CA GLU A 341 8.45 19.37 -34.85
C GLU A 341 7.44 18.63 -35.73
N LYS A 342 7.89 17.87 -36.74
CA LYS A 342 6.99 17.11 -37.62
C LYS A 342 6.24 16.01 -36.86
N THR A 343 6.82 15.53 -35.77
CA THR A 343 6.25 14.45 -34.94
C THR A 343 5.36 14.96 -33.81
N ALA A 344 5.13 16.28 -33.73
CA ALA A 344 4.37 16.90 -32.66
C ALA A 344 2.92 16.42 -32.64
N SER A 345 2.55 15.69 -31.60
CA SER A 345 1.17 15.27 -31.35
C SER A 345 0.79 15.47 -29.89
N GLU A 346 -0.50 15.63 -29.61
CA GLU A 346 -1.01 15.73 -28.23
C GLU A 346 -1.09 14.36 -27.55
N LEU A 347 -1.24 13.31 -28.36
CA LEU A 347 -1.33 11.91 -27.95
C LEU A 347 -0.24 11.08 -28.62
N LYS A 348 0.42 10.21 -27.86
CA LYS A 348 1.30 9.14 -28.35
C LYS A 348 0.80 7.80 -27.84
N ILE A 349 0.70 6.81 -28.73
CA ILE A 349 0.31 5.44 -28.39
C ILE A 349 1.55 4.56 -28.46
N LEU A 350 1.79 3.82 -27.39
CA LEU A 350 2.90 2.91 -27.22
C LEU A 350 2.39 1.47 -27.36
N TYR A 351 2.92 0.77 -28.35
CA TYR A 351 2.62 -0.63 -28.62
C TYR A 351 3.76 -1.52 -28.16
N GLY A 352 3.43 -2.57 -27.42
CA GLY A 352 4.43 -3.56 -27.06
C GLY A 352 3.89 -4.70 -26.20
N HIS A 353 3.04 -4.40 -25.22
CA HIS A 353 2.47 -5.43 -24.35
C HIS A 353 1.56 -6.39 -25.11
N SER A 354 1.40 -7.58 -24.54
CA SER A 354 0.52 -8.64 -25.09
C SER A 354 -0.67 -8.97 -24.19
N GLY A 355 -0.88 -8.18 -23.13
CA GLY A 355 -2.07 -8.23 -22.28
C GLY A 355 -2.39 -6.86 -21.67
N PRO A 356 -3.52 -6.76 -20.93
CA PRO A 356 -3.91 -5.58 -20.16
C PRO A 356 -2.76 -4.97 -19.35
N VAL A 357 -2.75 -3.64 -19.26
CA VAL A 357 -1.72 -2.89 -18.51
C VAL A 357 -2.30 -2.46 -17.16
N TYR A 358 -1.91 -3.10 -16.06
CA TYR A 358 -2.51 -2.86 -14.74
C TYR A 358 -1.89 -1.72 -13.94
N GLY A 359 -0.63 -1.38 -14.21
CA GLY A 359 0.09 -0.34 -13.50
C GLY A 359 0.99 0.47 -14.43
N THR A 360 1.10 1.76 -14.13
CA THR A 360 1.94 2.71 -14.86
C THR A 360 2.58 3.68 -13.87
N SER A 361 3.84 4.07 -14.10
CA SER A 361 4.51 5.03 -13.25
C SER A 361 5.51 5.89 -14.03
N PHE A 362 5.41 7.21 -13.91
CA PHE A 362 6.38 8.14 -14.44
C PHE A 362 7.65 8.20 -13.60
N SER A 363 8.80 8.37 -14.25
CA SER A 363 10.02 8.70 -13.53
C SER A 363 9.98 10.16 -13.03
N PRO A 364 10.61 10.49 -11.89
CA PRO A 364 10.65 11.86 -11.38
C PRO A 364 11.28 12.86 -12.35
N ASP A 365 12.21 12.40 -13.19
CA ASP A 365 12.90 13.21 -14.20
C ASP A 365 12.11 13.36 -15.51
N ARG A 366 10.92 12.75 -15.64
CA ARG A 366 10.06 12.77 -16.84
C ARG A 366 10.72 12.24 -18.12
N ASN A 367 11.83 11.50 -18.00
CA ASN A 367 12.48 10.88 -19.16
C ASN A 367 11.95 9.49 -19.46
N TYR A 368 11.42 8.81 -18.44
CA TYR A 368 11.00 7.42 -18.52
C TYR A 368 9.57 7.21 -18.01
N LEU A 369 8.97 6.15 -18.52
CA LEU A 369 7.68 5.64 -18.09
C LEU A 369 7.80 4.13 -17.88
N LEU A 370 7.30 3.64 -16.76
CA LEU A 370 7.12 2.21 -16.51
C LEU A 370 5.68 1.82 -16.80
N SER A 371 5.50 0.64 -17.36
CA SER A 371 4.21 -0.04 -17.45
C SER A 371 4.35 -1.51 -17.06
N CYS A 372 3.37 -2.05 -16.37
CA CYS A 372 3.29 -3.47 -16.03
C CYS A 372 2.01 -4.09 -16.57
N SER A 373 2.07 -5.37 -16.94
CA SER A 373 1.01 -6.03 -17.70
C SER A 373 0.72 -7.45 -17.22
N GLU A 374 -0.43 -7.97 -17.65
CA GLU A 374 -0.80 -9.38 -17.53
C GLU A 374 0.22 -10.33 -18.17
N ASP A 375 0.98 -9.86 -19.17
CA ASP A 375 2.03 -10.63 -19.86
C ASP A 375 3.24 -11.01 -18.96
N GLY A 376 3.23 -10.59 -17.68
CA GLY A 376 4.28 -10.87 -16.70
C GLY A 376 5.52 -9.97 -16.85
N THR A 377 5.48 -8.98 -17.76
CA THR A 377 6.60 -8.07 -18.01
C THR A 377 6.35 -6.69 -17.45
N VAL A 378 7.43 -6.05 -16.99
CA VAL A 378 7.48 -4.61 -16.74
C VAL A 378 8.32 -3.98 -17.85
N ARG A 379 7.83 -2.91 -18.47
CA ARG A 379 8.51 -2.26 -19.59
C ARG A 379 8.89 -0.83 -19.25
N LEU A 380 10.12 -0.47 -19.62
CA LEU A 380 10.64 0.88 -19.53
C LEU A 380 10.54 1.54 -20.91
N TRP A 381 9.76 2.61 -20.99
CA TRP A 381 9.59 3.43 -22.18
C TRP A 381 10.40 4.71 -22.05
N SER A 382 11.03 5.13 -23.13
CA SER A 382 11.59 6.48 -23.22
C SER A 382 10.50 7.46 -23.62
N LEU A 383 10.37 8.58 -22.92
CA LEU A 383 9.46 9.68 -23.28
C LEU A 383 10.07 10.64 -24.31
N GLN A 384 11.34 10.45 -24.67
CA GLN A 384 12.01 11.23 -25.72
C GLN A 384 11.82 10.60 -27.10
N THR A 385 11.89 9.27 -27.19
CA THR A 385 11.70 8.52 -28.44
C THR A 385 10.32 7.87 -28.54
N PHE A 386 9.58 7.74 -27.44
CA PHE A 386 8.32 6.98 -27.35
C PHE A 386 8.46 5.52 -27.81
N THR A 387 9.60 4.90 -27.46
CA THR A 387 9.89 3.49 -27.74
C THR A 387 10.20 2.71 -26.47
N CYS A 388 9.98 1.40 -26.50
CA CYS A 388 10.35 0.50 -25.41
C CYS A 388 11.88 0.33 -25.40
N LEU A 389 12.52 0.64 -24.28
CA LEU A 389 13.96 0.47 -24.08
C LEU A 389 14.27 -0.93 -23.54
N VAL A 390 13.60 -1.31 -22.44
CA VAL A 390 13.89 -2.53 -21.69
C VAL A 390 12.59 -3.22 -21.30
N GLY A 391 12.56 -4.54 -21.43
CA GLY A 391 11.51 -5.40 -20.86
C GLY A 391 12.07 -6.25 -19.74
N TYR A 392 11.71 -5.93 -18.50
CA TYR A 392 12.08 -6.70 -17.31
C TYR A 392 11.18 -7.92 -17.20
N LYS A 393 11.82 -9.10 -17.14
CA LYS A 393 11.17 -10.39 -16.93
C LYS A 393 11.62 -10.94 -15.60
N GLY A 394 10.65 -11.22 -14.73
CA GLY A 394 10.89 -11.80 -13.42
C GLY A 394 9.65 -12.39 -12.79
N HIS A 395 8.48 -11.78 -13.05
CA HIS A 395 7.19 -12.39 -12.74
C HIS A 395 6.82 -13.36 -13.88
N ASN A 396 6.40 -14.57 -13.52
CA ASN A 396 5.82 -15.54 -14.47
C ASN A 396 4.29 -15.41 -14.57
N TYR A 397 3.73 -14.48 -13.79
CA TYR A 397 2.30 -14.25 -13.61
C TYR A 397 2.00 -12.76 -13.78
N PRO A 398 0.72 -12.35 -13.88
CA PRO A 398 0.34 -10.95 -14.03
C PRO A 398 0.98 -10.04 -12.99
N VAL A 399 1.45 -8.86 -13.44
CA VAL A 399 2.01 -7.82 -12.58
C VAL A 399 0.95 -6.75 -12.40
N TRP A 400 0.48 -6.59 -11.17
CA TRP A 400 -0.64 -5.72 -10.81
C TRP A 400 -0.22 -4.26 -10.70
N ASP A 401 0.96 -3.99 -10.12
CA ASP A 401 1.39 -2.63 -9.87
C ASP A 401 2.90 -2.46 -10.06
N THR A 402 3.29 -1.24 -10.41
CA THR A 402 4.68 -0.83 -10.56
C THR A 402 4.84 0.64 -10.16
N GLN A 403 5.89 0.95 -9.42
CA GLN A 403 6.17 2.33 -9.00
C GLN A 403 7.66 2.66 -9.00
N PHE A 404 8.03 3.80 -9.58
CA PHE A 404 9.36 4.37 -9.44
C PHE A 404 9.64 4.84 -8.01
N SER A 405 10.92 4.79 -7.63
CA SER A 405 11.42 5.50 -6.45
C SER A 405 11.26 7.03 -6.65
N PRO A 406 10.96 7.77 -5.57
CA PRO A 406 10.97 9.24 -5.57
C PRO A 406 12.26 9.90 -6.10
N TYR A 407 13.40 9.20 -6.07
CA TYR A 407 14.67 9.69 -6.61
C TYR A 407 15.04 9.07 -7.97
N GLY A 408 14.15 8.28 -8.57
CA GLY A 408 14.40 7.54 -9.80
C GLY A 408 15.37 6.37 -9.59
N TYR A 409 15.87 5.82 -10.70
CA TYR A 409 16.78 4.66 -10.80
C TYR A 409 16.22 3.33 -10.29
N TYR A 410 15.68 3.29 -9.08
CA TYR A 410 14.99 2.12 -8.54
C TYR A 410 13.50 2.15 -8.87
N PHE A 411 12.92 0.97 -9.03
CA PHE A 411 11.48 0.80 -9.10
C PHE A 411 11.07 -0.53 -8.49
N VAL A 412 9.80 -0.65 -8.12
CA VAL A 412 9.23 -1.87 -7.54
C VAL A 412 8.11 -2.36 -8.41
N SER A 413 7.96 -3.69 -8.47
CA SER A 413 6.79 -4.34 -9.07
C SER A 413 6.17 -5.34 -8.09
N GLY A 414 4.84 -5.44 -8.09
CA GLY A 414 4.07 -6.43 -7.33
C GLY A 414 3.15 -7.21 -8.27
N GLY A 415 3.00 -8.51 -8.02
CA GLY A 415 2.21 -9.37 -8.91
C GLY A 415 1.49 -10.51 -8.23
N HIS A 416 0.87 -11.35 -9.06
CA HIS A 416 0.10 -12.53 -8.66
C HIS A 416 0.98 -13.65 -8.07
N ASP A 417 2.30 -13.60 -8.27
CA ASP A 417 3.25 -14.52 -7.63
C ASP A 417 3.52 -14.24 -6.14
N ARG A 418 2.66 -13.41 -5.49
CA ARG A 418 2.67 -13.11 -4.04
C ARG A 418 3.91 -12.38 -3.55
N VAL A 419 4.69 -11.84 -4.48
CA VAL A 419 6.00 -11.27 -4.22
C VAL A 419 6.07 -9.87 -4.80
N ALA A 420 6.73 -8.97 -4.07
CA ALA A 420 7.19 -7.72 -4.64
C ALA A 420 8.68 -7.82 -4.97
N ARG A 421 9.10 -7.20 -6.08
CA ARG A 421 10.50 -7.18 -6.53
C ARG A 421 11.01 -5.75 -6.62
N LEU A 422 12.23 -5.53 -6.15
CA LEU A 422 12.97 -4.29 -6.34
C LEU A 422 13.90 -4.44 -7.53
N TRP A 423 13.87 -3.45 -8.41
CA TRP A 423 14.66 -3.41 -9.63
C TRP A 423 15.48 -2.13 -9.69
N ALA A 424 16.54 -2.17 -10.48
CA ALA A 424 17.24 -0.97 -10.94
C ALA A 424 17.15 -0.90 -12.47
N THR A 425 17.16 0.33 -13.02
CA THR A 425 16.94 0.54 -14.46
C THR A 425 18.04 -0.01 -15.37
N ASP A 426 19.22 -0.28 -14.82
CA ASP A 426 20.40 -0.81 -15.49
C ASP A 426 20.55 -2.33 -15.36
N HIS A 427 19.84 -2.96 -14.42
CA HIS A 427 19.93 -4.39 -14.14
C HIS A 427 18.67 -5.12 -14.61
N TYR A 428 18.85 -6.19 -15.41
CA TYR A 428 17.73 -7.00 -15.91
C TYR A 428 17.18 -8.00 -14.87
N GLN A 429 17.89 -8.21 -13.75
CA GLN A 429 17.45 -9.07 -12.63
C GLN A 429 17.01 -8.23 -11.44
N PRO A 430 16.07 -8.73 -10.62
CA PRO A 430 15.66 -8.02 -9.43
C PRO A 430 16.80 -7.99 -8.40
N LEU A 431 17.03 -6.84 -7.79
CA LEU A 431 18.01 -6.65 -6.73
C LEU A 431 17.56 -7.30 -5.42
N ARG A 432 16.25 -7.22 -5.15
CA ARG A 432 15.61 -7.77 -3.95
C ARG A 432 14.27 -8.39 -4.28
N ILE A 433 13.91 -9.38 -3.48
CA ILE A 433 12.66 -10.11 -3.52
C ILE A 433 12.04 -10.01 -2.13
N PHE A 434 10.83 -9.48 -2.05
CA PHE A 434 10.05 -9.34 -0.83
C PHE A 434 8.98 -10.44 -0.82
N ALA A 435 9.31 -11.56 -0.17
CA ALA A 435 8.43 -12.72 -0.04
C ALA A 435 7.88 -12.81 1.38
N GLY A 436 6.58 -13.07 1.49
CA GLY A 436 5.94 -13.32 2.78
C GLY A 436 4.42 -13.14 2.81
N HIS A 437 3.83 -12.49 1.79
CA HIS A 437 2.38 -12.44 1.63
C HIS A 437 1.81 -13.82 1.28
N LEU A 438 0.56 -14.07 1.68
CA LEU A 438 -0.14 -15.34 1.43
C LEU A 438 -0.91 -15.37 0.10
N ALA A 439 -1.07 -14.21 -0.52
CA ALA A 439 -1.78 -14.02 -1.77
C ALA A 439 -1.12 -12.89 -2.58
N ASP A 440 -1.71 -12.56 -3.72
CA ASP A 440 -1.27 -11.54 -4.67
C ASP A 440 -0.85 -10.22 -4.01
N VAL A 441 0.19 -9.58 -4.54
CA VAL A 441 0.56 -8.21 -4.18
C VAL A 441 -0.09 -7.27 -5.18
N THR A 442 -1.13 -6.56 -4.73
CA THR A 442 -2.01 -5.73 -5.57
C THR A 442 -1.49 -4.31 -5.72
N CYS A 443 -0.79 -3.79 -4.73
CA CYS A 443 -0.27 -2.42 -4.74
C CYS A 443 1.08 -2.33 -4.02
N THR A 444 1.92 -1.44 -4.50
CA THR A 444 3.29 -1.23 -4.04
C THR A 444 3.59 0.27 -4.03
N ARG A 445 4.21 0.76 -2.96
CA ARG A 445 4.58 2.18 -2.87
C ARG A 445 5.88 2.37 -2.15
N PHE A 446 6.72 3.24 -2.69
CA PHE A 446 7.92 3.69 -2.01
C PHE A 446 7.57 4.68 -0.91
N HIS A 447 8.25 4.55 0.22
CA HIS A 447 8.33 5.61 1.21
C HIS A 447 9.07 6.83 0.61
N PRO A 448 8.74 8.09 0.97
CA PRO A 448 9.36 9.28 0.38
C PRO A 448 10.90 9.31 0.41
N ASN A 449 11.52 8.69 1.43
CA ASN A 449 12.99 8.57 1.53
C ASN A 449 13.61 7.39 0.72
N SER A 450 12.80 6.63 -0.02
CA SER A 450 13.19 5.45 -0.82
C SER A 450 13.84 4.28 -0.09
N ASN A 451 13.98 4.32 1.24
CA ASN A 451 14.59 3.24 2.03
C ASN A 451 13.62 2.12 2.40
N TYR A 452 12.32 2.39 2.28
CA TYR A 452 11.26 1.45 2.62
C TYR A 452 10.23 1.36 1.51
N ILE A 453 9.61 0.19 1.42
CA ILE A 453 8.55 -0.11 0.45
C ILE A 453 7.36 -0.67 1.21
N ALA A 454 6.18 -0.11 1.01
CA ALA A 454 4.93 -0.70 1.47
C ALA A 454 4.32 -1.56 0.36
N THR A 455 3.82 -2.73 0.72
CA THR A 455 3.08 -3.64 -0.16
C THR A 455 1.72 -3.94 0.46
N GLY A 456 0.67 -3.87 -0.35
CA GLY A 456 -0.68 -4.28 0.00
C GLY A 456 -1.03 -5.54 -0.78
N SER A 457 -1.70 -6.47 -0.13
CA SER A 457 -2.00 -7.78 -0.71
C SER A 457 -3.47 -8.14 -0.61
N ALA A 458 -3.89 -9.09 -1.46
CA ALA A 458 -5.16 -9.78 -1.34
C ALA A 458 -5.31 -10.59 -0.04
N ASP A 459 -4.21 -10.85 0.69
CA ASP A 459 -4.26 -11.46 2.03
C ASP A 459 -4.77 -10.52 3.14
N ARG A 460 -5.16 -9.29 2.75
CA ARG A 460 -5.71 -8.22 3.60
C ARG A 460 -4.68 -7.65 4.60
N THR A 461 -3.39 -7.90 4.37
CA THR A 461 -2.29 -7.31 5.15
C THR A 461 -1.52 -6.27 4.34
N ILE A 462 -1.06 -5.22 5.02
CA ILE A 462 0.00 -4.36 4.49
C ILE A 462 1.32 -4.76 5.15
N ARG A 463 2.39 -4.79 4.38
CA ARG A 463 3.74 -5.01 4.91
C ARG A 463 4.65 -3.86 4.51
N LEU A 464 5.54 -3.48 5.43
CA LEU A 464 6.63 -2.55 5.15
C LEU A 464 7.94 -3.32 5.10
N TRP A 465 8.70 -3.10 4.05
CA TRP A 465 9.96 -3.80 3.77
C TRP A 465 11.12 -2.82 3.79
N ASP A 466 12.24 -3.25 4.34
CA ASP A 466 13.49 -2.51 4.27
C ASP A 466 14.24 -2.85 2.98
N VAL A 467 14.56 -1.82 2.20
CA VAL A 467 15.26 -1.95 0.90
C VAL A 467 16.67 -2.52 1.05
N LEU A 468 17.34 -2.25 2.18
CA LEU A 468 18.74 -2.63 2.38
C LEU A 468 18.90 -4.16 2.48
N ASN A 469 18.10 -4.78 3.35
CA ASN A 469 18.21 -6.20 3.72
C ASN A 469 17.07 -7.07 3.17
N GLY A 470 15.94 -6.50 2.74
CA GLY A 470 14.77 -7.26 2.30
C GLY A 470 13.84 -7.73 3.42
N ASN A 471 14.08 -7.33 4.68
CA ASN A 471 13.30 -7.80 5.82
C ASN A 471 11.97 -7.07 5.94
N CYS A 472 10.94 -7.79 6.38
CA CYS A 472 9.67 -7.20 6.78
C CYS A 472 9.84 -6.53 8.14
N VAL A 473 9.66 -5.21 8.19
CA VAL A 473 9.81 -4.38 9.41
C VAL A 473 8.49 -3.95 10.03
N ARG A 474 7.38 -4.01 9.28
CA ARG A 474 6.02 -3.80 9.80
C ARG A 474 5.04 -4.74 9.12
N ILE A 475 4.06 -5.20 9.87
CA ILE A 475 2.86 -5.88 9.37
C ILE A 475 1.66 -5.15 9.96
N PHE A 476 0.79 -4.65 9.10
CA PHE A 476 -0.44 -3.96 9.47
C PHE A 476 -1.63 -4.82 9.09
N THR A 477 -2.53 -5.04 10.04
CA THR A 477 -3.71 -5.90 9.94
C THR A 477 -4.94 -5.14 10.40
N GLY A 478 -6.05 -5.26 9.68
CA GLY A 478 -7.31 -4.59 10.05
C GLY A 478 -8.31 -4.46 8.91
N HIS A 479 -7.83 -4.42 7.67
CA HIS A 479 -8.69 -4.47 6.48
C HIS A 479 -9.46 -5.78 6.40
N LYS A 480 -10.70 -5.69 5.91
CA LYS A 480 -11.62 -6.83 5.76
C LYS A 480 -11.72 -7.36 4.33
N GLY A 481 -11.01 -6.75 3.40
CA GLY A 481 -10.94 -7.19 2.01
C GLY A 481 -9.58 -6.90 1.39
N PRO A 482 -9.38 -7.30 0.11
CA PRO A 482 -8.17 -7.02 -0.65
C PRO A 482 -7.82 -5.53 -0.65
N ILE A 483 -6.53 -5.24 -0.56
CA ILE A 483 -6.01 -3.88 -0.51
C ILE A 483 -5.84 -3.38 -1.93
N HIS A 484 -6.31 -2.18 -2.24
CA HIS A 484 -6.22 -1.62 -3.60
C HIS A 484 -5.44 -0.30 -3.64
N SER A 485 -5.31 0.39 -2.50
CA SER A 485 -4.63 1.68 -2.45
C SER A 485 -3.77 1.84 -1.20
N LEU A 486 -2.61 2.47 -1.39
CA LEU A 486 -1.65 2.84 -0.35
C LEU A 486 -1.22 4.27 -0.61
N ALA A 487 -0.96 5.07 0.42
CA ALA A 487 -0.35 6.39 0.27
C ALA A 487 0.46 6.77 1.51
N PHE A 488 1.73 7.14 1.34
CA PHE A 488 2.49 7.74 2.42
C PHE A 488 2.16 9.22 2.56
N SER A 489 2.16 9.71 3.79
CA SER A 489 2.13 11.14 4.05
C SER A 489 3.43 11.80 3.57
N PRO A 490 3.40 13.08 3.14
CA PRO A 490 4.59 13.79 2.69
C PRO A 490 5.68 13.91 3.76
N ASN A 491 5.30 13.91 5.04
CA ASN A 491 6.23 13.93 6.17
C ASN A 491 6.93 12.58 6.45
N GLY A 492 6.49 11.49 5.79
CA GLY A 492 7.03 10.14 5.96
C GLY A 492 6.57 9.38 7.21
N ARG A 493 5.89 10.00 8.16
CA ARG A 493 5.51 9.33 9.42
C ARG A 493 4.31 8.38 9.28
N PHE A 494 3.37 8.70 8.40
CA PHE A 494 2.08 8.02 8.33
C PHE A 494 1.87 7.31 6.99
N LEU A 495 1.05 6.26 7.04
CA LEU A 495 0.60 5.51 5.87
C LEU A 495 -0.93 5.43 5.90
N ALA A 496 -1.57 5.86 4.82
CA ALA A 496 -3.00 5.63 4.57
C ALA A 496 -3.18 4.45 3.63
N THR A 497 -4.21 3.65 3.87
CA THR A 497 -4.45 2.38 3.16
C THR A 497 -5.93 2.19 2.93
N GLY A 498 -6.32 1.71 1.75
CA GLY A 498 -7.72 1.52 1.36
C GLY A 498 -7.94 0.16 0.71
N ALA A 499 -9.07 -0.45 1.05
CA ALA A 499 -9.42 -1.81 0.63
C ALA A 499 -10.83 -1.86 0.02
N THR A 500 -11.24 -3.08 -0.35
CA THR A 500 -12.60 -3.42 -0.83
C THR A 500 -13.69 -3.16 0.22
N ASP A 501 -13.34 -3.10 1.50
CA ASP A 501 -14.28 -2.89 2.60
C ASP A 501 -14.79 -1.44 2.75
N GLY A 502 -14.35 -0.53 1.87
CA GLY A 502 -14.74 0.88 1.90
C GLY A 502 -14.14 1.67 3.06
N ARG A 503 -13.15 1.12 3.78
CA ARG A 503 -12.48 1.79 4.90
C ARG A 503 -11.12 2.31 4.49
N VAL A 504 -10.78 3.50 4.97
CA VAL A 504 -9.39 3.99 4.94
C VAL A 504 -8.80 3.85 6.33
N LEU A 505 -7.74 3.07 6.46
CA LEU A 505 -7.00 2.90 7.71
C LEU A 505 -5.73 3.73 7.69
N LEU A 506 -5.49 4.46 8.79
CA LEU A 506 -4.32 5.30 9.00
C LEU A 506 -3.36 4.62 9.98
N TRP A 507 -2.08 4.57 9.61
CA TRP A 507 -1.03 3.87 10.35
C TRP A 507 0.10 4.82 10.72
N ASP A 508 0.60 4.74 11.96
CA ASP A 508 1.88 5.34 12.34
C ASP A 508 3.01 4.32 12.12
N ILE A 509 3.95 4.67 11.25
CA ILE A 509 5.08 3.81 10.89
C ILE A 509 6.07 3.68 12.04
N GLY A 510 6.24 4.75 12.84
CA GLY A 510 7.14 4.77 13.98
C GLY A 510 6.74 3.72 15.03
N HIS A 511 5.50 3.83 15.51
CA HIS A 511 4.95 2.95 16.56
C HIS A 511 4.41 1.61 16.05
N GLY A 512 4.12 1.54 14.75
CA GLY A 512 3.56 0.35 14.11
C GLY A 512 2.11 0.08 14.55
N LEU A 513 1.31 1.13 14.71
CA LEU A 513 -0.05 1.08 15.24
C LEU A 513 -1.06 1.71 14.28
N MET A 514 -2.30 1.22 14.33
CA MET A 514 -3.43 1.90 13.71
C MET A 514 -3.81 3.11 14.54
N VAL A 515 -3.94 4.26 13.89
CA VAL A 515 -4.22 5.54 14.54
C VAL A 515 -5.67 5.96 14.33
N GLY A 516 -6.20 5.70 13.14
CA GLY A 516 -7.52 6.16 12.75
C GLY A 516 -8.16 5.24 11.73
N GLU A 517 -9.48 5.20 11.80
CA GLU A 517 -10.34 4.46 10.88
C GLU A 517 -11.35 5.43 10.26
N LEU A 518 -11.22 5.68 8.96
CA LEU A 518 -12.11 6.57 8.23
C LEU A 518 -13.19 5.73 7.54
N LYS A 519 -14.40 5.77 8.10
CA LYS A 519 -15.60 5.11 7.56
C LYS A 519 -16.40 6.12 6.75
N GLY A 520 -16.80 5.73 5.54
CA GLY A 520 -17.71 6.55 4.75
C GLY A 520 -17.97 6.03 3.35
N HIS A 521 -16.94 5.49 2.68
CA HIS A 521 -17.12 4.88 1.37
C HIS A 521 -17.97 3.61 1.46
N THR A 522 -18.77 3.36 0.43
CA THR A 522 -19.66 2.19 0.36
C THR A 522 -19.10 1.05 -0.49
N ASP A 523 -17.98 1.29 -1.18
CA ASP A 523 -17.34 0.34 -2.08
C ASP A 523 -15.81 0.58 -2.11
N THR A 524 -15.10 -0.26 -2.85
CA THR A 524 -13.65 -0.37 -3.00
C THR A 524 -12.95 0.96 -3.23
N ILE A 525 -11.86 1.19 -2.51
CA ILE A 525 -11.06 2.41 -2.61
C ILE A 525 -9.85 2.17 -3.51
N TYR A 526 -9.91 2.68 -4.75
CA TYR A 526 -8.85 2.52 -5.74
C TYR A 526 -7.74 3.57 -5.62
N ALA A 527 -8.06 4.77 -5.13
CA ALA A 527 -7.10 5.88 -5.12
C ALA A 527 -7.00 6.53 -3.74
N LEU A 528 -5.77 6.70 -3.27
CA LEU A 528 -5.44 7.49 -2.08
C LEU A 528 -4.29 8.44 -2.39
N ARG A 529 -4.45 9.71 -2.00
CA ARG A 529 -3.41 10.72 -2.14
C ARG A 529 -3.48 11.76 -1.03
N PHE A 530 -2.37 12.01 -0.37
CA PHE A 530 -2.22 13.17 0.52
C PHE A 530 -1.96 14.44 -0.29
N SER A 531 -2.45 15.57 0.22
CA SER A 531 -2.05 16.89 -0.25
C SER A 531 -0.54 17.08 -0.10
N ARG A 532 0.05 18.05 -0.82
CA ARG A 532 1.50 18.23 -0.81
C ARG A 532 2.04 18.71 0.55
N ASP A 533 1.19 19.32 1.35
CA ASP A 533 1.50 19.76 2.72
C ASP A 533 1.16 18.68 3.78
N GLY A 534 0.41 17.65 3.39
CA GLY A 534 -0.02 16.57 4.28
C GLY A 534 -1.25 16.90 5.13
N GLU A 535 -1.90 18.03 4.88
CA GLU A 535 -3.05 18.54 5.65
C GLU A 535 -4.37 17.83 5.32
N ILE A 536 -4.54 17.38 4.07
CA ILE A 536 -5.76 16.73 3.59
C ILE A 536 -5.42 15.39 2.95
N LEU A 537 -6.22 14.36 3.23
CA LEU A 537 -6.21 13.10 2.52
C LEU A 537 -7.40 13.04 1.55
N ALA A 538 -7.14 12.76 0.28
CA ALA A 538 -8.18 12.50 -0.72
C ALA A 538 -8.29 10.99 -0.97
N SER A 539 -9.52 10.48 -0.97
CA SER A 539 -9.86 9.09 -1.30
C SER A 539 -10.86 9.01 -2.45
N GLY A 540 -10.57 8.16 -3.42
CA GLY A 540 -11.41 7.90 -4.59
C GLY A 540 -11.86 6.43 -4.58
N SER A 541 -13.16 6.22 -4.75
CA SER A 541 -13.79 4.90 -4.63
C SER A 541 -14.60 4.53 -5.87
N MET A 542 -14.90 3.23 -5.97
CA MET A 542 -15.86 2.64 -6.90
C MET A 542 -17.30 3.15 -6.66
N ASP A 543 -17.59 3.71 -5.48
CA ASP A 543 -18.88 4.32 -5.15
C ASP A 543 -19.17 5.64 -5.92
N ASN A 544 -18.32 6.00 -6.88
CA ASN A 544 -18.40 7.22 -7.67
C ASN A 544 -18.27 8.49 -6.83
N THR A 545 -17.53 8.43 -5.72
CA THR A 545 -17.24 9.61 -4.89
C THR A 545 -15.75 9.82 -4.66
N VAL A 546 -15.39 11.10 -4.53
CA VAL A 546 -14.13 11.54 -3.94
C VAL A 546 -14.43 12.15 -2.58
N ARG A 547 -13.80 11.64 -1.53
CA ARG A 547 -13.91 12.18 -0.18
C ARG A 547 -12.62 12.86 0.23
N LEU A 548 -12.76 13.97 0.95
CA LEU A 548 -11.66 14.70 1.55
C LEU A 548 -11.72 14.54 3.06
N TRP A 549 -10.58 14.21 3.66
CA TRP A 549 -10.44 13.97 5.08
C TRP A 549 -9.41 14.92 5.68
N ASP A 550 -9.69 15.44 6.87
CA ASP A 550 -8.74 16.23 7.65
C ASP A 550 -7.66 15.32 8.22
N ALA A 551 -6.46 15.39 7.64
CA ALA A 551 -5.34 14.59 8.09
C ALA A 551 -4.67 15.20 9.34
N VAL A 552 -4.73 16.52 9.53
CA VAL A 552 -4.12 17.17 10.70
C VAL A 552 -4.82 16.71 11.96
N LYS A 553 -6.15 16.84 11.99
CA LYS A 553 -6.98 16.42 13.12
C LYS A 553 -6.90 14.91 13.36
N ALA A 554 -6.75 14.11 12.30
CA ALA A 554 -6.58 12.66 12.43
C ALA A 554 -5.24 12.27 13.11
N PHE A 555 -4.24 13.15 13.11
CA PHE A 555 -2.91 12.88 13.66
C PHE A 555 -2.54 13.71 14.90
N GLU A 556 -3.37 14.68 15.30
CA GLU A 556 -3.08 15.62 16.40
C GLU A 556 -2.98 14.91 17.77
N ASP A 557 -3.80 13.89 18.02
CA ASP A 557 -3.87 13.18 19.31
C ASP A 557 -2.71 12.18 19.55
N LEU A 558 -1.77 12.03 18.61
CA LEU A 558 -0.64 11.08 18.73
C LEU A 558 0.52 11.59 19.59
N GLU A 559 0.58 12.88 19.88
CA GLU A 559 1.73 13.46 20.58
C GLU A 559 1.70 13.24 22.11
N THR A 560 0.60 12.70 22.68
CA THR A 560 0.32 12.81 24.12
C THR A 560 0.34 11.53 24.97
N ASP A 561 0.49 10.31 24.44
CA ASP A 561 0.39 9.11 25.29
C ASP A 561 1.60 8.14 25.27
N ASP A 562 2.47 8.27 26.28
CA ASP A 562 3.52 7.29 26.66
C ASP A 562 2.95 5.89 27.04
N PHE A 563 1.65 5.79 27.33
CA PHE A 563 0.97 4.56 27.77
C PHE A 563 0.77 3.54 26.62
N THR A 564 0.71 4.02 25.37
CA THR A 564 0.38 3.23 24.16
C THR A 564 1.50 2.27 23.72
N THR A 565 2.73 2.51 24.18
CA THR A 565 3.92 1.73 23.80
C THR A 565 3.91 0.29 24.34
N ALA A 566 3.27 0.04 25.49
CA ALA A 566 3.33 -1.23 26.21
C ALA A 566 2.33 -2.30 25.71
N THR A 567 1.08 -1.93 25.43
CA THR A 567 -0.02 -2.86 25.10
C THR A 567 -0.16 -3.13 23.59
N GLY A 568 0.40 -2.26 22.74
CA GLY A 568 0.45 -2.44 21.29
C GLY A 568 -0.89 -2.25 20.56
N HIS A 569 -1.82 -1.50 21.14
CA HIS A 569 -3.05 -1.02 20.52
C HIS A 569 -3.46 0.30 21.18
N ILE A 570 -4.33 1.08 20.52
CA ILE A 570 -4.89 2.33 21.06
C ILE A 570 -6.43 2.30 21.01
N ASN A 571 -7.07 3.18 21.78
CA ASN A 571 -8.51 3.43 21.62
C ASN A 571 -8.71 4.28 20.37
N LEU A 572 -9.42 3.75 19.39
CA LEU A 572 -9.72 4.47 18.15
C LEU A 572 -10.98 5.31 18.36
N PRO A 573 -10.93 6.64 18.15
CA PRO A 573 -12.12 7.47 18.24
C PRO A 573 -13.08 7.19 17.07
N GLU A 574 -14.39 7.23 17.32
CA GLU A 574 -15.42 7.22 16.26
C GLU A 574 -15.60 8.63 15.67
N ASN A 575 -14.54 9.24 15.18
CA ASN A 575 -14.54 10.62 14.68
C ASN A 575 -14.66 10.71 13.15
N SER A 576 -15.12 9.66 12.46
CA SER A 576 -15.11 9.62 11.00
C SER A 576 -15.94 10.73 10.36
N GLN A 577 -17.08 11.10 10.95
CA GLN A 577 -17.88 12.25 10.45
C GLN A 577 -17.21 13.58 10.72
N ASP A 578 -16.50 13.71 11.83
CA ASP A 578 -15.78 14.93 12.22
C ASP A 578 -14.50 15.15 11.41
N LEU A 579 -13.93 14.08 10.86
CA LEU A 579 -12.76 14.11 9.98
C LEU A 579 -13.16 14.30 8.50
N LEU A 580 -14.41 14.02 8.13
CA LEU A 580 -14.90 14.15 6.76
C LEU A 580 -15.14 15.63 6.44
N LEU A 581 -14.31 16.21 5.57
CA LEU A 581 -14.42 17.60 5.14
C LEU A 581 -15.45 17.78 4.03
N GLY A 582 -15.56 16.80 3.12
CA GLY A 582 -16.47 16.90 1.99
C GLY A 582 -16.55 15.62 1.18
N THR A 583 -17.71 15.39 0.56
CA THR A 583 -17.95 14.30 -0.38
C THR A 583 -18.37 14.89 -1.73
N TYR A 584 -17.64 14.53 -2.78
CA TYR A 584 -17.85 15.03 -4.13
C TYR A 584 -18.20 13.86 -5.04
N MET A 585 -19.38 13.91 -5.65
CA MET A 585 -19.86 12.85 -6.53
C MET A 585 -19.32 13.05 -7.95
N THR A 586 -18.89 11.96 -8.59
CA THR A 586 -18.61 11.92 -10.03
C THR A 586 -19.89 11.59 -10.80
N LYS A 587 -19.90 11.87 -12.11
CA LYS A 587 -21.02 11.56 -13.00
C LYS A 587 -21.02 10.06 -13.36
N SER A 588 -21.22 9.20 -12.36
CA SER A 588 -21.23 7.74 -12.48
C SER A 588 -19.91 7.15 -13.01
N THR A 589 -18.78 7.79 -12.72
CA THR A 589 -17.46 7.32 -13.13
C THR A 589 -16.59 7.00 -11.91
N PRO A 590 -16.11 5.76 -11.74
CA PRO A 590 -15.25 5.43 -10.61
C PRO A 590 -13.92 6.15 -10.75
N VAL A 591 -13.37 6.61 -9.61
CA VAL A 591 -12.10 7.33 -9.58
C VAL A 591 -10.98 6.35 -9.34
N VAL A 592 -10.13 6.16 -10.35
CA VAL A 592 -9.03 5.18 -10.36
C VAL A 592 -7.72 5.80 -9.90
N HIS A 593 -7.52 7.11 -10.11
CA HIS A 593 -6.30 7.81 -9.71
C HIS A 593 -6.57 9.22 -9.21
N LEU A 594 -5.79 9.65 -8.21
CA LEU A 594 -5.84 10.98 -7.60
C LEU A 594 -4.44 11.59 -7.56
N HIS A 595 -4.32 12.84 -8.02
CA HIS A 595 -3.06 13.58 -8.05
C HIS A 595 -3.24 15.00 -7.54
N PHE A 596 -2.39 15.42 -6.60
CA PHE A 596 -2.30 16.83 -6.22
C PHE A 596 -1.19 17.50 -7.03
N THR A 597 -1.54 18.59 -7.74
CA THR A 597 -0.54 19.45 -8.39
C THR A 597 0.36 20.12 -7.36
N ARG A 598 1.47 20.72 -7.80
CA ARG A 598 2.40 21.48 -6.93
C ARG A 598 1.73 22.65 -6.20
N ARG A 599 0.58 23.13 -6.70
CA ARG A 599 -0.24 24.22 -6.14
C ARG A 599 -1.51 23.75 -5.42
N ASN A 600 -1.62 22.45 -5.08
CA ASN A 600 -2.76 21.87 -4.36
C ASN A 600 -4.10 21.84 -5.13
N LEU A 601 -4.07 21.85 -6.47
CA LEU A 601 -5.24 21.45 -7.27
C LEU A 601 -5.34 19.92 -7.27
N LEU A 602 -6.53 19.36 -7.05
CA LEU A 602 -6.75 17.91 -7.08
C LEU A 602 -7.24 17.48 -8.46
N LEU A 603 -6.46 16.65 -9.14
CA LEU A 603 -6.85 15.99 -10.38
C LEU A 603 -7.37 14.59 -10.05
N ALA A 604 -8.60 14.30 -10.44
CA ALA A 604 -9.22 13.00 -10.28
C ALA A 604 -9.45 12.38 -11.66
N ALA A 605 -8.85 11.21 -11.89
CA ALA A 605 -8.94 10.51 -13.16
C ALA A 605 -9.81 9.26 -13.02
N GLY A 606 -10.73 9.08 -13.97
CA GLY A 606 -11.65 7.95 -14.02
C GLY A 606 -12.01 7.55 -15.43
N ALA A 607 -12.40 6.28 -15.60
CA ALA A 607 -12.91 5.76 -16.85
C ALA A 607 -14.42 5.93 -16.89
N TYR A 608 -14.96 6.42 -18.01
CA TYR A 608 -16.40 6.32 -18.24
C TYR A 608 -16.74 4.88 -18.63
N SER A 609 -17.52 4.21 -17.79
CA SER A 609 -18.12 2.92 -18.12
C SER A 609 -19.60 3.14 -18.40
N SER A 610 -20.07 2.75 -19.59
CA SER A 610 -21.50 2.67 -19.88
C SER A 610 -22.05 1.39 -19.23
N GLN A 611 -22.18 1.38 -17.91
CA GLN A 611 -23.05 0.39 -17.26
C GLN A 611 -24.50 0.84 -17.33
#